data_AF-A0A662RZD1-F1
#
_entry.id   AF-A0A662RZD1-F1
#
_cell.length_a   1.000
_cell.length_b   1.000
_cell.length_c   1.000
_cell.angle_alpha   90.00
_cell.angle_beta   90.00
_cell.angle_gamma   90.00
#
_symmetry.space_group_name_H-M   'P 1'
#
loop_
_entity.id
_entity.type
_entity.pdbx_description
1 polymer ?
#
loop_
_entity_poly.entity_id
_entity_poly.type
_entity_poly.pdbx_seq_one_letter_code
_entity_poly.pdbx_strand_id
1 'polypeptide(L)'
;IVEGYRSREGSLMRALANTFQDWGIPTPASIVEVAVATKNVFIIGSGGVRSGLDASKCIALGADYSGAALPFLRAYYEGGVSAILQLLNQFMIEMKTALALSGTSDISQFRRRKRFVLKGKLLEWITYRNLMREVCWDTCYFL
;
A
#
# COMPACT_ATOMS: atom_id res chain seq x y z
N ILE A 1 -14.42 5.41 -10.37
CA ILE A 1 -13.42 4.73 -11.24
C ILE A 1 -12.60 5.73 -12.06
N VAL A 2 -11.36 5.40 -12.45
CA VAL A 2 -10.39 6.35 -13.05
C VAL A 2 -10.78 6.80 -14.47
N GLU A 3 -11.60 6.01 -15.15
CA GLU A 3 -12.11 6.22 -16.50
C GLU A 3 -12.94 7.51 -16.61
N GLY A 4 -13.54 7.96 -15.50
CA GLY A 4 -14.21 9.25 -15.42
C GLY A 4 -13.29 10.44 -15.69
N TYR A 5 -12.00 10.34 -15.37
CA TYR A 5 -11.02 11.38 -15.67
C TYR A 5 -10.70 11.50 -17.16
N ARG A 6 -11.00 10.47 -17.97
CA ARG A 6 -10.84 10.50 -19.43
C ARG A 6 -12.10 11.00 -20.17
N SER A 7 -13.19 11.23 -19.43
CA SER A 7 -14.50 11.59 -19.98
C SER A 7 -14.73 13.10 -19.93
N ARG A 8 -15.56 13.61 -20.85
CA ARG A 8 -15.99 15.03 -20.84
C ARG A 8 -16.73 15.36 -19.55
N GLU A 9 -16.53 16.58 -19.05
CA GLU A 9 -17.28 17.10 -17.91
C GLU A 9 -18.78 17.12 -18.21
N GLY A 10 -19.60 16.82 -17.20
CA GLY A 10 -21.07 16.70 -17.34
C GLY A 10 -21.56 15.44 -18.07
N SER A 11 -20.68 14.59 -18.60
CA SER A 11 -21.11 13.35 -19.26
C SER A 11 -21.68 12.32 -18.29
N LEU A 12 -22.57 11.45 -18.79
CA LEU A 12 -23.07 10.28 -18.05
C LEU A 12 -21.91 9.41 -17.52
N MET A 13 -20.85 9.26 -18.32
CA MET A 13 -19.67 8.48 -17.92
C MET A 13 -18.96 9.11 -16.72
N ARG A 14 -18.91 10.45 -16.63
CA ARG A 14 -18.37 11.15 -15.46
C ARG A 14 -19.24 10.93 -14.22
N ALA A 15 -20.56 11.02 -14.37
CA ALA A 15 -21.50 10.76 -13.28
C ALA A 15 -21.37 9.32 -12.76
N LEU A 16 -21.34 8.33 -13.66
CA LEU A 16 -21.13 6.93 -13.33
C LEU A 16 -19.81 6.72 -12.60
N ALA A 17 -18.73 7.34 -13.08
CA ALA A 17 -17.43 7.22 -12.44
C ALA A 17 -17.39 7.76 -11.01
N ASN A 18 -18.15 8.83 -10.74
CA ASN A 18 -18.32 9.38 -9.40
C ASN A 18 -19.16 8.46 -8.50
N THR A 19 -20.24 7.86 -9.02
CA THR A 19 -21.06 6.90 -8.27
C THR A 19 -20.24 5.72 -7.76
N PHE A 20 -19.34 5.19 -8.61
CA PHE A 20 -18.46 4.06 -8.27
C PHE A 20 -17.04 4.51 -7.93
N GLN A 21 -16.86 5.69 -7.32
CA GLN A 21 -15.51 6.20 -7.02
C GLN A 21 -14.81 5.42 -5.89
N ASP A 22 -15.57 4.99 -4.89
CA ASP A 22 -15.06 4.25 -3.72
C ASP A 22 -15.26 2.73 -3.82
N TRP A 23 -15.71 2.24 -4.99
CA TRP A 23 -15.88 0.82 -5.21
C TRP A 23 -14.52 0.12 -5.38
N GLY A 24 -14.22 -0.85 -4.52
CA GLY A 24 -13.04 -1.69 -4.61
C GLY A 24 -12.60 -2.26 -3.26
N ILE A 25 -11.52 -3.05 -3.28
CA ILE A 25 -10.86 -3.55 -2.07
C ILE A 25 -9.69 -2.59 -1.75
N PRO A 26 -9.65 -1.98 -0.55
CA PRO A 26 -8.52 -1.13 -0.16
C PRO A 26 -7.19 -1.90 -0.23
N THR A 27 -6.14 -1.27 -0.75
CA THR A 27 -4.80 -1.90 -0.89
C THR A 27 -4.32 -2.64 0.36
N PRO A 28 -4.43 -2.09 1.59
CA PRO A 28 -4.04 -2.81 2.80
C PRO A 28 -4.81 -4.11 3.01
N ALA A 29 -6.12 -4.11 2.75
CA ALA A 29 -6.97 -5.29 2.88
C ALA A 29 -6.59 -6.33 1.82
N SER A 30 -6.47 -5.91 0.55
CA SER A 30 -6.10 -6.79 -0.57
C SER A 30 -4.76 -7.52 -0.33
N ILE A 31 -3.74 -6.80 0.15
CA ILE A 31 -2.44 -7.41 0.49
C ILE A 31 -2.62 -8.52 1.54
N VAL A 32 -3.39 -8.24 2.60
CA VAL A 32 -3.63 -9.23 3.67
C VAL A 32 -4.43 -10.42 3.16
N GLU A 33 -5.49 -10.19 2.37
CA GLU A 33 -6.29 -11.30 1.82
C GLU A 33 -5.43 -12.25 0.97
N VAL A 34 -4.58 -11.71 0.09
CA VAL A 34 -3.71 -12.54 -0.76
C VAL A 34 -2.63 -13.23 0.05
N ALA A 35 -1.98 -12.52 0.97
CA ALA A 35 -0.92 -13.08 1.81
C ALA A 35 -1.41 -14.22 2.71
N VAL A 36 -2.68 -14.17 3.12
CA VAL A 36 -3.34 -15.22 3.89
C VAL A 36 -3.75 -16.38 2.97
N ALA A 37 -4.41 -16.09 1.84
CA ALA A 37 -4.95 -17.12 0.95
C ALA A 37 -3.88 -18.03 0.32
N THR A 38 -2.65 -17.55 0.11
CA THR A 38 -1.58 -18.35 -0.47
C THR A 38 -0.19 -17.90 -0.04
N LYS A 39 0.63 -18.87 0.41
CA LYS A 39 2.02 -18.63 0.86
C LYS A 39 3.06 -18.65 -0.27
N ASN A 40 2.65 -19.04 -1.49
CA ASN A 40 3.57 -19.30 -2.61
C ASN A 40 3.35 -18.35 -3.80
N VAL A 41 2.95 -17.11 -3.53
CA VAL A 41 2.83 -16.08 -4.57
C VAL A 41 3.68 -14.87 -4.23
N PHE A 42 4.19 -14.24 -5.28
CA PHE A 42 4.87 -12.96 -5.19
C PHE A 42 3.84 -11.83 -5.17
N ILE A 43 3.83 -11.03 -4.11
CA ILE A 43 2.80 -10.01 -3.88
C ILE A 43 3.39 -8.61 -4.15
N ILE A 44 2.74 -7.85 -5.03
CA ILE A 44 3.07 -6.43 -5.24
C ILE A 44 1.96 -5.57 -4.63
N GLY A 45 2.28 -4.88 -3.53
CA GLY A 45 1.40 -3.92 -2.90
C GLY A 45 1.38 -2.61 -3.69
N SER A 46 0.28 -2.31 -4.37
CA SER A 46 0.17 -1.11 -5.18
C SER A 46 -1.23 -0.49 -5.11
N GLY A 47 -1.37 0.70 -5.68
CA GLY A 47 -2.57 1.52 -5.51
C GLY A 47 -2.48 2.33 -4.21
N GLY A 48 -2.66 3.65 -4.31
CA GLY A 48 -2.67 4.51 -3.12
C GLY A 48 -1.32 4.77 -2.44
N VAL A 49 -0.21 4.15 -2.84
CA VAL A 49 1.13 4.42 -2.25
C VAL A 49 1.58 5.85 -2.59
N ARG A 50 1.88 6.68 -1.56
CA ARG A 50 2.29 8.08 -1.72
C ARG A 50 3.65 8.41 -1.10
N SER A 51 4.19 7.52 -0.27
CA SER A 51 5.45 7.71 0.44
C SER A 51 6.22 6.39 0.57
N GLY A 52 7.51 6.46 0.90
CA GLY A 52 8.30 5.31 1.32
C GLY A 52 7.80 4.68 2.62
N LEU A 53 7.10 5.45 3.47
CA LEU A 53 6.40 4.90 4.63
C LEU A 53 5.20 4.03 4.21
N ASP A 54 4.41 4.46 3.24
CA ASP A 54 3.32 3.64 2.70
C ASP A 54 3.84 2.37 2.03
N ALA A 55 4.96 2.48 1.31
CA ALA A 55 5.64 1.34 0.72
C ALA A 55 6.11 0.34 1.80
N SER A 56 6.67 0.85 2.89
CA SER A 56 7.07 0.03 4.04
C SER A 56 5.86 -0.64 4.70
N LYS A 57 4.72 0.05 4.84
CA LYS A 57 3.47 -0.54 5.35
C LYS A 57 2.96 -1.67 4.44
N CYS A 58 3.05 -1.52 3.12
CA CYS A 58 2.67 -2.60 2.19
C CYS A 58 3.51 -3.86 2.44
N ILE A 59 4.82 -3.69 2.60
CA ILE A 59 5.75 -4.80 2.87
C ILE A 59 5.47 -5.43 4.24
N ALA A 60 5.20 -4.60 5.25
CA ALA A 60 4.74 -5.06 6.55
C ALA A 60 3.41 -5.83 6.46
N LEU A 61 2.47 -5.46 5.58
CA LEU A 61 1.22 -6.22 5.46
C LEU A 61 1.38 -7.56 4.74
N GLY A 62 2.49 -7.81 4.05
CA GLY A 62 2.75 -9.08 3.36
C GLY A 62 3.21 -8.93 1.91
N ALA A 63 3.31 -7.71 1.38
CA ALA A 63 3.81 -7.48 0.03
C ALA A 63 5.31 -7.74 -0.08
N ASP A 64 5.76 -8.33 -1.19
CA ASP A 64 7.17 -8.51 -1.52
C ASP A 64 7.75 -7.18 -1.98
N TYR A 65 7.09 -6.54 -2.93
CA TYR A 65 7.41 -5.19 -3.40
C TYR A 65 6.23 -4.23 -3.23
N SER A 66 6.54 -2.93 -3.29
CA SER A 66 5.54 -1.86 -3.32
C SER A 66 5.66 -1.06 -4.61
N GLY A 67 4.52 -0.65 -5.17
CA GLY A 67 4.44 0.10 -6.43
C GLY A 67 3.67 1.43 -6.29
N ALA A 68 4.21 2.49 -6.88
CA ALA A 68 3.54 3.79 -7.02
C ALA A 68 3.63 4.27 -8.48
N ALA A 69 2.54 4.83 -9.01
CA ALA A 69 2.48 5.33 -10.38
C ALA A 69 2.18 6.84 -10.43
N LEU A 70 1.03 7.24 -9.89
CA LEU A 70 0.57 8.64 -9.93
C LEU A 70 1.58 9.66 -9.35
N PRO A 71 2.26 9.42 -8.20
CA PRO A 71 3.26 10.35 -7.69
C PRO A 71 4.43 10.58 -8.66
N PHE A 72 4.95 9.52 -9.27
CA PHE A 72 6.05 9.62 -10.23
C PHE A 72 5.62 10.28 -11.55
N LEU A 73 4.39 9.99 -12.00
CA LEU A 73 3.82 10.67 -13.16
C LEU A 73 3.72 12.19 -12.94
N ARG A 74 3.22 12.61 -11.76
CA ARG A 74 3.13 14.04 -11.39
C ARG A 74 4.51 14.68 -11.31
N ALA A 75 5.45 14.04 -10.63
CA ALA A 75 6.83 14.54 -10.54
C ALA A 75 7.44 14.75 -11.94
N TYR A 76 7.21 13.82 -12.87
CA TYR A 76 7.67 13.98 -14.25
C TYR A 76 7.05 15.20 -14.95
N TYR A 77 5.74 15.41 -14.82
CA TYR A 77 5.07 16.56 -15.40
C TYR A 77 5.56 17.90 -14.81
N GLU A 78 5.92 17.91 -13.54
CA GLU A 78 6.33 19.13 -12.82
C GLU A 78 7.81 19.49 -13.04
N GLY A 79 8.70 18.49 -13.11
CA GLY A 79 10.15 18.74 -13.16
C GLY A 79 10.95 17.69 -13.91
N GLY A 80 10.30 16.90 -14.76
CA GLY A 80 10.93 15.89 -15.60
C GLY A 80 11.66 14.81 -14.82
N VAL A 81 12.74 14.29 -15.41
CA VAL A 81 13.55 13.21 -14.83
C VAL A 81 14.18 13.61 -13.49
N SER A 82 14.58 14.88 -13.32
CA SER A 82 15.19 15.37 -12.08
C SER A 82 14.22 15.23 -10.89
N ALA A 83 12.96 15.63 -11.07
CA ALA A 83 11.93 15.48 -10.04
C ALA A 83 11.61 14.01 -9.72
N ILE A 84 11.63 13.12 -10.72
CA ILE A 84 11.52 11.66 -10.48
C ILE A 84 12.66 11.18 -9.55
N LEU A 85 13.91 11.56 -9.86
CA LEU A 85 15.06 11.11 -9.08
C LEU A 85 15.01 11.63 -7.63
N GLN A 86 14.57 12.87 -7.44
CA GLN A 86 14.35 13.43 -6.11
C GLN A 86 13.27 12.66 -5.34
N LEU A 87 12.14 12.36 -5.97
CA LEU A 87 11.06 11.58 -5.36
C LEU A 87 11.48 10.14 -5.04
N LEU A 88 12.24 9.49 -5.94
CA LEU A 88 12.81 8.17 -5.69
C LEU A 88 13.73 8.19 -4.47
N ASN A 89 14.59 9.21 -4.37
CA ASN A 89 15.48 9.36 -3.23
C ASN A 89 14.70 9.58 -1.92
N GLN A 90 13.64 10.37 -1.95
CA GLN A 90 12.75 10.56 -0.80
C GLN A 90 12.14 9.23 -0.35
N PHE A 91 11.56 8.45 -1.27
CA PHE A 91 10.99 7.12 -0.96
C PHE A 91 12.05 6.20 -0.33
N MET A 92 13.26 6.17 -0.89
CA MET A 92 14.35 5.35 -0.35
C MET A 92 14.75 5.76 1.07
N ILE A 93 14.86 7.06 1.35
CA ILE A 93 15.19 7.56 2.69
C ILE A 93 14.09 7.23 3.69
N GLU A 94 12.83 7.46 3.34
CA GLU A 94 11.68 7.14 4.20
C GLU A 94 11.59 5.63 4.53
N MET A 95 11.86 4.76 3.55
CA MET A 95 11.94 3.32 3.77
C MET A 95 13.09 2.95 4.71
N LYS A 96 14.29 3.49 4.50
CA LYS A 96 15.44 3.26 5.41
C LYS A 96 15.13 3.72 6.84
N THR A 97 14.44 4.85 6.99
CA THR A 97 13.99 5.35 8.29
C THR A 97 12.99 4.39 8.94
N ALA A 98 12.01 3.86 8.19
CA ALA A 98 11.07 2.88 8.72
C ALA A 98 11.77 1.60 9.21
N LEU A 99 12.77 1.12 8.46
CA LEU A 99 13.60 -0.03 8.85
C LEU A 99 14.37 0.26 10.15
N ALA A 100 15.02 1.42 10.24
CA ALA A 100 15.80 1.83 11.42
C ALA A 100 14.92 1.95 12.67
N LEU A 101 13.76 2.61 12.56
CA LEU A 101 12.80 2.77 13.66
C LEU A 101 12.16 1.44 14.09
N SER A 102 12.19 0.43 13.22
CA SER A 102 11.70 -0.92 13.51
C SER A 102 12.79 -1.87 14.02
N GLY A 103 14.03 -1.39 14.19
CA GLY A 103 15.15 -2.21 14.65
C GLY A 103 15.58 -3.29 13.65
N THR A 104 15.43 -3.04 12.35
CA THR A 104 15.77 -3.99 11.28
C THR A 104 16.79 -3.40 10.32
N SER A 105 17.79 -4.19 9.92
CA SER A 105 18.90 -3.74 9.06
C SER A 105 18.62 -3.83 7.57
N ASP A 106 17.63 -4.64 7.17
CA ASP A 106 17.31 -4.90 5.77
C ASP A 106 15.83 -5.25 5.59
N ILE A 107 15.36 -5.20 4.34
CA ILE A 107 13.94 -5.34 4.00
C ILE A 107 13.43 -6.77 4.27
N SER A 108 14.28 -7.78 4.14
CA SER A 108 13.94 -9.18 4.41
C SER A 108 13.71 -9.39 5.90
N GLN A 109 14.56 -8.80 6.75
CA GLN A 109 14.35 -8.77 8.20
C GLN A 109 13.12 -7.96 8.58
N PHE A 110 12.91 -6.80 7.97
CA PHE A 110 11.70 -6.00 8.19
C PHE A 110 10.43 -6.79 7.90
N ARG A 111 10.34 -7.47 6.75
CA ARG A 111 9.21 -8.32 6.39
C ARG A 111 8.99 -9.48 7.37
N ARG A 112 10.05 -10.05 7.95
CA ARG A 112 9.97 -11.19 8.89
C ARG A 112 9.67 -10.78 10.34
N ARG A 113 10.26 -9.67 10.81
CA ARG A 113 10.22 -9.23 12.22
C ARG A 113 9.21 -8.12 12.48
N LYS A 114 8.49 -7.71 11.44
CA LYS A 114 7.43 -6.71 11.47
C LYS A 114 6.50 -6.87 12.67
N ARG A 115 6.25 -5.74 13.32
CA ARG A 115 5.21 -5.56 14.35
C ARG A 115 4.38 -4.38 13.90
N PHE A 116 3.06 -4.55 13.80
CA PHE A 116 2.16 -3.46 13.44
C PHE A 116 0.81 -3.65 14.12
N VAL A 117 0.10 -2.55 14.33
CA VAL A 117 -1.23 -2.58 14.92
C VAL A 117 -2.25 -2.24 13.85
N LEU A 118 -3.22 -3.13 13.63
CA LEU A 118 -4.38 -2.86 12.78
C LEU A 118 -5.43 -2.07 13.57
N LYS A 119 -5.99 -1.03 12.96
CA LYS A 119 -7.01 -0.17 13.59
C LYS A 119 -8.09 0.22 12.57
N GLY A 120 -9.24 0.65 13.08
CA GLY A 120 -10.35 1.20 12.30
C GLY A 120 -10.91 0.25 11.24
N LYS A 121 -11.31 0.81 10.10
CA LYS A 121 -11.95 0.08 8.98
C LYS A 121 -11.16 -1.14 8.49
N LEU A 122 -9.82 -1.10 8.56
CA LEU A 122 -9.01 -2.24 8.15
C LEU A 122 -9.17 -3.40 9.13
N LEU A 123 -9.15 -3.13 10.45
CA LEU A 123 -9.38 -4.16 11.46
C LEU A 123 -10.79 -4.76 11.34
N GLU A 124 -11.80 -3.90 11.13
CA GLU A 124 -13.17 -4.33 10.87
C GLU A 124 -13.24 -5.25 9.63
N TRP A 125 -12.60 -4.86 8.53
CA TRP A 125 -12.53 -5.66 7.31
C TRP A 125 -11.94 -7.05 7.55
N ILE A 126 -10.76 -7.13 8.18
CA ILE A 126 -10.08 -8.39 8.49
C ILE A 126 -10.94 -9.27 9.42
N THR A 127 -11.66 -8.65 10.36
CA THR A 127 -12.58 -9.34 11.26
C THR A 127 -13.77 -9.93 10.51
N TYR A 128 -14.48 -9.11 9.72
CA TYR A 128 -15.65 -9.55 8.95
C TYR A 128 -15.31 -10.59 7.87
N ARG A 129 -14.08 -10.57 7.36
CA ARG A 129 -13.59 -11.55 6.38
C ARG A 129 -13.02 -12.82 7.02
N ASN A 130 -13.06 -12.93 8.36
CA ASN A 130 -12.53 -14.06 9.14
C ASN A 130 -11.03 -14.34 8.94
N LEU A 131 -10.24 -13.31 8.64
CA LEU A 131 -8.81 -13.44 8.36
C LEU A 131 -7.94 -13.36 9.63
N MET A 132 -8.56 -13.12 10.81
CA MET A 132 -7.84 -12.90 12.07
C MET A 132 -6.96 -14.07 12.53
N ARG A 133 -7.26 -15.32 12.17
CA ARG A 133 -6.48 -16.49 12.63
C ARG A 133 -5.22 -16.75 11.82
N GLU A 134 -5.13 -16.19 10.62
CA GLU A 134 -4.09 -16.54 9.63
C GLU A 134 -3.07 -15.42 9.41
N VAL A 135 -3.40 -14.19 9.80
CA VAL A 135 -2.41 -13.12 9.94
C VAL A 135 -1.49 -13.51 11.09
N CYS A 136 -0.21 -13.75 10.80
CA CYS A 136 0.77 -14.18 11.80
C CYS A 136 0.92 -13.12 12.91
N TRP A 137 0.31 -13.37 14.07
CA TRP A 137 0.30 -12.48 15.23
C TRP A 137 1.47 -12.70 16.20
N ASP A 138 2.38 -13.65 15.93
CA ASP A 138 3.50 -14.03 16.82
C ASP A 138 4.45 -12.86 17.16
N THR A 139 4.24 -11.69 16.57
CA THR A 139 5.05 -10.49 16.76
C THR A 139 4.28 -9.26 17.26
N CYS A 140 2.98 -9.31 17.57
CA CYS A 140 2.23 -8.13 18.05
C CYS A 140 1.80 -8.27 19.53
N TYR A 141 2.31 -7.36 20.37
CA TYR A 141 1.75 -7.13 21.69
C TYR A 141 0.47 -6.30 21.54
N PHE A 142 -0.64 -6.80 22.09
CA PHE A 142 -1.81 -5.97 22.39
C PHE A 142 -1.41 -5.05 23.55
N LEU A 143 -1.43 -3.74 23.32
CA LEU A 143 -1.59 -2.72 24.37
C LEU A 143 -2.98 -2.13 24.23
#